data_AF-D9PGL5-F1
#
_entry.id   AF-D9PGL5-F1
#
_cell.length_a   1.000
_cell.length_b   1.000
_cell.length_c   1.000
_cell.angle_alpha   90.00
_cell.angle_beta   90.00
_cell.angle_gamma   90.00
#
_symmetry.space_group_name_H-M   'P 1'
#
loop_
_entity.id
_entity.type
_entity.pdbx_description
1 polymer ?
#
loop_
_entity_poly.entity_id
_entity_poly.type
_entity_poly.pdbx_seq_one_letter_code
_entity_poly.pdbx_strand_id
1 'polypeptide(L)'
;MQDIKQLANGYGVSVEKIKRNETKVGDYEISIPRDFLVQEIDTIFETQKILGNTIATEALKKSYKDIAFFVRPMQSIEHMVGNCTYFVNEKRAPKCSISAERFVAIGKFFNTVIIDNFSKEQKIVELKDIDELIDFAITKEKLEYKHLRKFLGLNENQIFKGLTYKSKPKKPKKGEELVIEEWEFDKTEAEKKVWISLKGHAKLKNALSDEFDAFISDIDKADEVIKILTYYKDQMQKRDKLLKIIDNDLVEKLYSLSFQDFNNLSIKAIRTIYNLMRENTIRYDEALIYSLENNMLPKLQNQKSEFLPPLKDTDIAILNPTVLRAFAQFRKVANALVKKYGAFDKVHFELAREVNTKDQIKRIKDSQYKNEKERKEVAEWLNENFSGQEIKPNKKIFSKKDYTMTKMEDVHTQVSR
;
A
#
# COMPACT_ATOMS: atom_id res chain seq x y z
N MET A 1 -8.92 44.84 -15.41
CA MET A 1 -7.99 43.69 -15.35
C MET A 1 -7.13 43.66 -14.07
N GLN A 2 -6.89 44.79 -13.39
CA GLN A 2 -6.24 44.84 -12.08
C GLN A 2 -7.17 44.41 -10.93
N ASP A 3 -8.47 44.73 -11.00
CA ASP A 3 -9.43 44.44 -9.91
C ASP A 3 -9.73 42.95 -9.72
N ILE A 4 -9.72 42.16 -10.80
CA ILE A 4 -9.98 40.70 -10.74
C ILE A 4 -8.83 39.96 -10.02
N LYS A 5 -7.59 40.47 -10.12
CA LYS A 5 -6.42 39.88 -9.44
C LYS A 5 -6.45 40.10 -7.93
N GLN A 6 -6.98 41.23 -7.48
CA GLN A 6 -7.10 41.51 -6.04
C GLN A 6 -8.21 40.67 -5.40
N LEU A 7 -9.33 40.47 -6.11
CA LEU A 7 -10.40 39.56 -5.65
C LEU A 7 -9.94 38.10 -5.62
N ALA A 8 -9.20 37.62 -6.63
CA ALA A 8 -8.73 36.22 -6.69
C ALA A 8 -7.71 35.85 -5.60
N ASN A 9 -6.85 36.80 -5.18
CA ASN A 9 -5.89 36.57 -4.10
C ASN A 9 -6.55 36.46 -2.70
N GLY A 10 -7.73 37.06 -2.51
CA GLY A 10 -8.51 36.95 -1.26
C GLY A 10 -9.13 35.55 -1.03
N TYR A 11 -9.27 34.75 -2.10
CA TYR A 11 -9.85 33.40 -2.06
C TYR A 11 -8.83 32.27 -2.32
N GLY A 12 -7.53 32.56 -2.24
CA GLY A 12 -6.49 31.54 -2.32
C GLY A 12 -6.23 30.96 -3.73
N VAL A 13 -6.63 31.65 -4.80
CA VAL A 13 -6.35 31.22 -6.17
C VAL A 13 -4.99 31.75 -6.61
N SER A 14 -3.99 30.87 -6.72
CA SER A 14 -2.72 31.22 -7.36
C SER A 14 -2.90 31.26 -8.88
N VAL A 15 -2.81 32.46 -9.47
CA VAL A 15 -2.71 32.63 -10.92
C VAL A 15 -1.23 32.48 -11.31
N GLU A 16 -0.71 31.25 -11.32
CA GLU A 16 0.62 30.99 -11.88
C GLU A 16 0.56 31.00 -13.41
N LYS A 17 1.28 31.94 -14.04
CA LYS A 17 1.62 31.87 -15.46
C LYS A 17 2.53 30.66 -15.70
N ILE A 18 1.97 29.54 -16.12
CA ILE A 18 2.74 28.41 -16.63
C ILE A 18 3.39 28.85 -17.95
N LYS A 19 4.74 28.89 -18.00
CA LYS A 19 5.49 29.19 -19.23
C LYS A 19 5.15 28.15 -20.31
N ARG A 20 4.66 28.64 -21.45
CA ARG A 20 4.31 27.88 -22.66
C ARG A 20 5.53 27.12 -23.18
N ASN A 21 5.41 25.80 -23.32
CA ASN A 21 6.16 25.05 -24.32
C ASN A 21 5.35 25.09 -25.61
N GLU A 22 5.91 25.68 -26.67
CA GLU A 22 5.24 26.03 -27.94
C GLU A 22 4.88 24.83 -28.84
N THR A 23 4.59 23.67 -28.27
CA THR A 23 4.14 22.49 -29.03
C THR A 23 3.14 21.68 -28.22
N LYS A 24 1.87 22.15 -28.15
CA LYS A 24 0.65 21.31 -28.16
C LYS A 24 -0.65 22.10 -27.99
N VAL A 25 -1.67 21.61 -28.68
CA VAL A 25 -3.08 22.02 -28.79
C VAL A 25 -3.79 22.11 -27.44
N GLY A 26 -4.49 23.23 -27.19
CA GLY A 26 -5.44 23.44 -26.09
C GLY A 26 -5.04 24.58 -25.15
N ASP A 27 -5.71 25.73 -25.24
CA ASP A 27 -5.54 26.85 -24.31
C ASP A 27 -6.39 26.58 -23.05
N TYR A 28 -5.75 26.29 -21.92
CA TYR A 28 -6.42 25.99 -20.65
C TYR A 28 -6.56 27.25 -19.76
N GLU A 29 -6.53 28.45 -20.36
CA GLU A 29 -6.58 29.74 -19.66
C GLU A 29 -7.84 29.91 -18.79
N ILE A 30 -8.94 29.23 -19.14
CA ILE A 30 -10.21 29.28 -18.41
C ILE A 30 -10.57 27.88 -17.90
N SER A 31 -10.06 27.54 -16.72
CA SER A 31 -10.46 26.33 -15.97
C SER A 31 -11.08 26.77 -14.65
N ILE A 32 -12.41 26.70 -14.56
CA ILE A 32 -13.16 27.15 -13.39
C ILE A 32 -13.47 25.94 -12.49
N PRO A 33 -13.10 25.94 -11.20
CA PRO A 33 -13.50 24.92 -10.26
C PRO A 33 -15.02 24.83 -10.15
N ARG A 34 -15.56 23.62 -10.05
CA ARG A 34 -17.01 23.43 -9.91
C ARG A 34 -17.58 24.16 -8.70
N ASP A 35 -16.83 24.22 -7.60
CA ASP A 35 -17.27 24.89 -6.37
C ASP A 35 -17.60 26.37 -6.62
N PHE A 36 -16.89 27.04 -7.53
CA PHE A 36 -17.20 28.42 -7.91
C PHE A 36 -18.48 28.52 -8.72
N LEU A 37 -18.76 27.55 -9.60
CA LEU A 37 -20.04 27.49 -10.32
C LEU A 37 -21.20 27.20 -9.35
N VAL A 38 -20.98 26.40 -8.31
CA VAL A 38 -21.99 26.17 -7.27
C VAL A 38 -22.28 27.48 -6.51
N GLN A 39 -21.24 28.19 -6.08
CA GLN A 39 -21.35 29.49 -5.41
C GLN A 39 -21.99 30.56 -6.31
N GLU A 40 -21.65 30.57 -7.59
CA GLU A 40 -22.26 31.46 -8.58
C GLU A 40 -23.77 31.22 -8.67
N ILE A 41 -24.19 29.96 -8.79
CA ILE A 41 -25.62 29.60 -8.82
C ILE A 41 -26.32 29.95 -7.50
N ASP A 42 -25.66 29.76 -6.35
CA ASP A 42 -26.20 30.23 -5.06
C ASP A 42 -26.46 31.74 -5.08
N THR A 43 -25.47 32.51 -5.53
CA THR A 43 -25.52 33.97 -5.58
C THR A 43 -26.59 34.46 -6.57
N ILE A 44 -26.72 33.82 -7.73
CA ILE A 44 -27.73 34.15 -8.74
C ILE A 44 -29.14 33.94 -8.17
N PHE A 45 -29.42 32.78 -7.58
CA PHE A 45 -30.76 32.49 -7.05
C PHE A 45 -31.13 33.42 -5.87
N GLU A 46 -30.19 33.72 -4.98
CA GLU A 46 -30.39 34.68 -3.88
C GLU A 46 -30.68 36.10 -4.41
N THR A 47 -29.90 36.55 -5.38
CA THR A 47 -30.08 37.88 -5.99
C THR A 47 -31.42 37.98 -6.74
N GLN A 48 -31.78 36.95 -7.51
CA GLN A 48 -33.05 36.90 -8.24
C GLN A 48 -34.25 36.92 -7.29
N LYS A 49 -34.14 36.27 -6.12
CA LYS A 49 -35.17 36.31 -5.09
C LYS A 49 -35.33 37.70 -4.49
N ILE A 50 -34.23 38.41 -4.22
CA ILE A 50 -34.25 39.80 -3.74
C ILE A 50 -34.92 40.73 -4.77
N LEU A 51 -34.67 40.50 -6.05
CA LEU A 51 -35.25 41.26 -7.16
C LEU A 51 -36.74 40.91 -7.44
N GLY A 52 -37.37 40.05 -6.64
CA GLY A 52 -38.79 39.72 -6.74
C GLY A 52 -39.14 38.66 -7.79
N ASN A 53 -38.17 37.88 -8.28
CA ASN A 53 -38.42 36.82 -9.26
C ASN A 53 -39.17 35.63 -8.61
N THR A 54 -40.41 35.38 -9.05
CA THR A 54 -41.28 34.32 -8.52
C THR A 54 -40.84 32.90 -8.92
N ILE A 55 -39.98 32.76 -9.93
CA ILE A 55 -39.50 31.47 -10.44
C ILE A 55 -38.29 30.98 -9.64
N ALA A 56 -37.55 31.89 -8.99
CA ALA A 56 -36.35 31.60 -8.18
C ALA A 56 -36.71 30.94 -6.83
N THR A 57 -37.39 29.80 -6.90
CA THR A 57 -37.79 28.99 -5.76
C THR A 57 -36.64 28.11 -5.27
N GLU A 58 -36.63 27.79 -3.97
CA GLU A 58 -35.62 26.90 -3.38
C GLU A 58 -35.69 25.48 -3.98
N ALA A 59 -36.89 25.03 -4.34
CA ALA A 59 -37.11 23.74 -5.00
C ALA A 59 -36.46 23.67 -6.38
N LEU A 60 -36.58 24.75 -7.18
CA LEU A 60 -35.93 24.84 -8.49
C LEU A 60 -34.41 24.92 -8.34
N LYS A 61 -33.92 25.72 -7.39
CA LYS A 61 -32.48 25.83 -7.07
C LYS A 61 -31.88 24.46 -6.76
N LYS A 62 -32.53 23.69 -5.89
CA LYS A 62 -32.11 22.34 -5.52
C LYS A 62 -32.14 21.39 -6.72
N SER A 63 -33.25 21.37 -7.46
CA SER A 63 -33.40 20.51 -8.65
C SER A 63 -32.36 20.82 -9.72
N TYR A 64 -32.05 22.10 -9.93
CA TYR A 64 -30.99 22.53 -10.83
C TYR A 64 -29.63 22.02 -10.37
N LYS A 65 -29.28 22.22 -9.09
CA LYS A 65 -27.99 21.75 -8.53
C LYS A 65 -27.84 20.23 -8.65
N ASP A 66 -28.91 19.50 -8.34
CA ASP A 66 -28.95 18.04 -8.40
C ASP A 66 -28.76 17.50 -9.83
N ILE A 67 -29.05 18.31 -10.87
CA ILE A 67 -28.82 17.94 -12.27
C ILE A 67 -27.45 18.45 -12.76
N ALA A 68 -27.19 19.75 -12.60
CA ALA A 68 -26.03 20.43 -13.15
C ALA A 68 -24.71 19.95 -12.54
N PHE A 69 -24.72 19.59 -11.26
CA PHE A 69 -23.53 19.19 -10.51
C PHE A 69 -23.50 17.69 -10.18
N PHE A 70 -24.44 16.92 -10.73
CA PHE A 70 -24.46 15.47 -10.56
C PHE A 70 -23.19 14.82 -11.09
N VAL A 71 -22.57 13.99 -10.25
CA VAL A 71 -21.51 13.08 -10.68
C VAL A 71 -21.92 11.68 -10.28
N ARG A 72 -21.82 10.76 -11.23
CA ARG A 72 -22.04 9.35 -10.95
C ARG A 72 -21.08 8.90 -9.85
N PRO A 73 -21.58 8.24 -8.79
CA PRO A 73 -20.72 7.82 -7.72
C PRO A 73 -19.69 6.82 -8.22
N MET A 74 -18.54 6.77 -7.55
CA MET A 74 -17.49 5.83 -7.90
C MET A 74 -18.00 4.39 -7.73
N GLN A 75 -17.65 3.52 -8.68
CA GLN A 75 -17.97 2.09 -8.59
C GLN A 75 -17.08 1.40 -7.56
N SER A 76 -17.57 0.30 -6.99
CA SER A 76 -16.76 -0.55 -6.13
C SER A 76 -15.63 -1.20 -6.91
N ILE A 77 -14.48 -1.37 -6.26
CA ILE A 77 -13.32 -2.04 -6.87
C ILE A 77 -13.43 -3.57 -6.82
N GLU A 78 -14.48 -4.12 -6.22
CA GLU A 78 -14.68 -5.55 -5.95
C GLU A 78 -14.49 -6.44 -7.19
N HIS A 79 -15.02 -6.01 -8.34
CA HIS A 79 -14.90 -6.73 -9.61
C HIS A 79 -13.46 -6.76 -10.16
N MET A 80 -12.61 -5.82 -9.75
CA MET A 80 -11.18 -5.79 -10.11
C MET A 80 -10.33 -6.62 -9.15
N VAL A 81 -10.88 -7.06 -8.02
CA VAL A 81 -10.14 -7.86 -7.04
C VAL A 81 -10.03 -9.29 -7.52
N GLY A 82 -8.79 -9.76 -7.65
CA GLY A 82 -8.49 -11.14 -8.01
C GLY A 82 -8.96 -12.13 -6.95
N ASN A 83 -9.09 -13.38 -7.35
CA ASN A 83 -9.49 -14.46 -6.47
C ASN A 83 -8.28 -15.06 -5.73
N CYS A 84 -8.55 -15.80 -4.66
CA CYS A 84 -7.56 -16.51 -3.88
C CYS A 84 -6.92 -17.66 -4.68
N THR A 85 -5.65 -17.93 -4.42
CA THR A 85 -4.90 -19.04 -5.06
C THR A 85 -5.54 -20.41 -4.81
N TYR A 86 -6.07 -20.65 -3.61
CA TYR A 86 -6.65 -21.94 -3.23
C TYR A 86 -8.18 -21.94 -3.39
N PHE A 87 -8.85 -20.91 -2.90
CA PHE A 87 -10.31 -20.78 -3.00
C PHE A 87 -10.69 -19.91 -4.19
N VAL A 88 -10.91 -20.53 -5.36
CA VAL A 88 -11.19 -19.82 -6.63
C VAL A 88 -12.43 -18.91 -6.55
N ASN A 89 -13.42 -19.27 -5.73
CA ASN A 89 -14.65 -18.48 -5.55
C ASN A 89 -14.50 -17.34 -4.53
N GLU A 90 -13.41 -17.30 -3.77
CA GLU A 90 -13.19 -16.32 -2.71
C GLU A 90 -12.28 -15.19 -3.18
N LYS A 91 -12.66 -13.95 -2.84
CA LYS A 91 -11.84 -12.78 -3.12
C LYS A 91 -10.63 -12.70 -2.21
N ARG A 92 -9.57 -12.07 -2.71
CA ARG A 92 -8.36 -11.78 -1.94
C ARG A 92 -8.66 -10.88 -0.74
N ALA A 93 -8.01 -11.17 0.38
CA ALA A 93 -8.17 -10.40 1.62
C ALA A 93 -7.52 -9.01 1.49
N PRO A 94 -8.16 -7.93 1.99
CA PRO A 94 -7.51 -6.64 2.15
C PRO A 94 -6.23 -6.76 2.98
N LYS A 95 -5.17 -6.00 2.65
CA LYS A 95 -3.92 -6.06 3.43
C LYS A 95 -4.08 -5.58 4.86
N CYS A 96 -4.94 -4.59 5.07
CA CYS A 96 -5.20 -3.99 6.39
C CYS A 96 -6.22 -4.77 7.23
N SER A 97 -6.72 -5.91 6.75
CA SER A 97 -7.62 -6.78 7.54
C SER A 97 -6.90 -7.27 8.79
N ILE A 98 -7.58 -7.40 9.93
CA ILE A 98 -6.95 -7.84 11.18
C ILE A 98 -6.32 -9.22 11.03
N SER A 99 -7.04 -10.18 10.41
CA SER A 99 -6.49 -11.51 10.13
C SER A 99 -5.28 -11.46 9.19
N ALA A 100 -5.33 -10.58 8.18
CA ALA A 100 -4.25 -10.42 7.21
C ALA A 100 -2.99 -9.80 7.85
N GLU A 101 -3.15 -8.77 8.66
CA GLU A 101 -2.04 -8.12 9.35
C GLU A 101 -1.35 -9.08 10.33
N ARG A 102 -2.14 -9.86 11.09
CA ARG A 102 -1.63 -10.92 11.97
C ARG A 102 -0.87 -12.00 11.19
N PHE A 103 -1.38 -12.41 10.02
CA PHE A 103 -0.71 -13.38 9.15
C PHE A 103 0.60 -12.86 8.55
N VAL A 104 0.66 -11.59 8.15
CA VAL A 104 1.92 -10.98 7.69
C VAL A 104 2.90 -10.86 8.85
N ALA A 105 2.43 -10.52 10.05
CA ALA A 105 3.26 -10.41 11.25
C ALA A 105 3.86 -11.76 11.65
N ILE A 106 3.08 -12.83 11.73
CA ILE A 106 3.59 -14.16 12.09
C ILE A 106 4.63 -14.66 11.10
N GLY A 107 4.40 -14.44 9.80
CA GLY A 107 5.41 -14.74 8.77
C GLY A 107 6.69 -13.93 8.98
N LYS A 108 6.58 -12.67 9.43
CA LYS A 108 7.75 -11.85 9.77
C LYS A 108 8.47 -12.35 11.02
N PHE A 109 7.76 -12.90 12.00
CA PHE A 109 8.36 -13.48 13.20
C PHE A 109 9.26 -14.67 12.85
N PHE A 110 8.75 -15.65 12.11
CA PHE A 110 9.54 -16.81 11.67
C PHE A 110 10.74 -16.45 10.79
N ASN A 111 10.62 -15.38 10.00
CA ASN A 111 11.68 -14.93 9.10
C ASN A 111 12.71 -13.99 9.76
N THR A 112 12.47 -13.56 11.01
CA THR A 112 13.41 -12.70 11.72
C THR A 112 14.40 -13.55 12.48
N VAL A 113 15.66 -13.46 12.07
CA VAL A 113 16.78 -14.24 12.61
C VAL A 113 17.80 -13.29 13.23
N ILE A 114 18.31 -13.67 14.39
CA ILE A 114 19.40 -13.01 15.11
C ILE A 114 20.67 -13.82 14.87
N ILE A 115 21.78 -13.12 14.65
CA ILE A 115 23.11 -13.70 14.53
C ILE A 115 23.92 -13.20 15.73
N ASP A 116 24.55 -14.13 16.44
CA ASP A 116 25.49 -13.81 17.54
C ASP A 116 26.95 -13.76 17.03
N ASN A 117 27.90 -13.33 17.88
CA ASN A 117 29.33 -13.21 17.57
C ASN A 117 29.95 -14.49 17.00
N PHE A 118 29.45 -15.66 17.42
CA PHE A 118 29.91 -16.95 16.93
C PHE A 118 29.25 -17.38 15.62
N SER A 119 28.58 -16.46 14.91
CA SER A 119 27.77 -16.74 13.71
C SER A 119 26.64 -17.75 13.93
N LYS A 120 26.23 -17.95 15.20
CA LYS A 120 25.09 -18.81 15.53
C LYS A 120 23.81 -18.06 15.19
N GLU A 121 22.96 -18.70 14.38
CA GLU A 121 21.66 -18.18 14.00
C GLU A 121 20.60 -18.66 14.99
N GLN A 122 19.77 -17.74 15.47
CA GLN A 122 18.65 -18.03 16.35
C GLN A 122 17.41 -17.26 15.88
N LYS A 123 16.24 -17.92 15.84
CA LYS A 123 14.99 -17.25 15.44
C LYS A 123 14.34 -16.57 16.64
N ILE A 124 13.62 -15.47 16.41
CA ILE A 124 12.94 -14.78 17.51
C ILE A 124 11.82 -15.61 18.15
N VAL A 125 11.21 -16.52 17.37
CA VAL A 125 10.16 -17.44 17.86
C VAL A 125 10.71 -18.51 18.82
N GLU A 126 12.03 -18.69 18.87
CA GLU A 126 12.69 -19.59 19.84
C GLU A 126 13.01 -18.87 21.15
N LEU A 127 12.97 -17.53 21.15
CA LEU A 127 13.23 -16.68 22.32
C LEU A 127 11.94 -16.28 23.01
N LYS A 128 10.86 -16.11 22.25
CA LYS A 128 9.60 -15.53 22.69
C LYS A 128 8.43 -16.26 22.03
N ASP A 129 7.37 -16.46 22.81
CA ASP A 129 6.13 -17.05 22.31
C ASP A 129 5.46 -16.14 21.28
N ILE A 130 4.70 -16.77 20.38
CA ILE A 130 4.01 -16.05 19.29
C ILE A 130 3.02 -15.04 19.85
N ASP A 131 2.36 -15.35 20.96
CA ASP A 131 1.39 -14.45 21.58
C ASP A 131 2.04 -13.20 22.17
N GLU A 132 3.17 -13.35 22.87
CA GLU A 132 3.95 -12.21 23.35
C GLU A 132 4.42 -11.31 22.19
N LEU A 133 4.79 -11.91 21.06
CA LEU A 133 5.20 -11.18 19.85
C LEU A 133 4.03 -10.46 19.19
N ILE A 134 2.82 -11.03 19.21
CA ILE A 134 1.60 -10.38 18.70
C ILE A 134 1.23 -9.18 19.58
N ASP A 135 1.24 -9.35 20.90
CA ASP A 135 0.93 -8.27 21.84
C ASP A 135 1.94 -7.13 21.69
N PHE A 136 3.23 -7.47 21.55
CA PHE A 136 4.26 -6.50 21.23
C PHE A 136 3.96 -5.78 19.90
N ALA A 137 3.57 -6.52 18.85
CA ALA A 137 3.27 -5.96 17.54
C ALA A 137 2.10 -4.97 17.56
N ILE A 138 1.11 -5.19 18.42
CA ILE A 138 -0.10 -4.37 18.58
C ILE A 138 0.18 -3.04 19.30
N THR A 139 1.26 -2.94 20.07
CA THR A 139 1.53 -1.74 20.89
C THR A 139 1.68 -0.43 20.11
N LYS A 140 2.19 -0.48 18.86
CA LYS A 140 2.44 0.70 18.02
C LYS A 140 2.07 0.44 16.57
N GLU A 141 1.67 1.49 15.84
CA GLU A 141 1.41 1.41 14.39
C GLU A 141 2.65 0.95 13.60
N LYS A 142 3.82 1.45 13.97
CA LYS A 142 5.11 1.17 13.32
C LYS A 142 6.14 0.78 14.37
N LEU A 143 6.67 -0.42 14.24
CA LEU A 143 7.75 -0.92 15.07
C LEU A 143 9.02 -0.99 14.24
N GLU A 144 10.06 -0.32 14.72
CA GLU A 144 11.41 -0.39 14.18
C GLU A 144 12.18 -1.55 14.84
N TYR A 145 13.25 -2.01 14.18
CA TYR A 145 14.13 -3.03 14.75
C TYR A 145 14.74 -2.60 16.10
N LYS A 146 14.90 -1.29 16.34
CA LYS A 146 15.31 -0.73 17.63
C LYS A 146 14.35 -1.08 18.77
N HIS A 147 13.04 -1.07 18.51
CA HIS A 147 12.04 -1.47 19.50
C HIS A 147 12.11 -2.97 19.76
N LEU A 148 12.25 -3.77 18.70
CA LEU A 148 12.38 -5.22 18.81
C LEU A 148 13.62 -5.62 19.62
N ARG A 149 14.78 -4.98 19.39
CA ARG A 149 16.01 -5.22 20.16
C ARG A 149 15.77 -5.04 21.66
N LYS A 150 15.08 -3.97 22.05
CA LYS A 150 14.77 -3.69 23.46
C LYS A 150 13.83 -4.74 24.04
N PHE A 151 12.80 -5.12 23.30
CA PHE A 151 11.84 -6.14 23.72
C PHE A 151 12.49 -7.51 23.92
N LEU A 152 13.41 -7.90 23.04
CA LEU A 152 14.14 -9.16 23.11
C LEU A 152 15.33 -9.14 24.08
N GLY A 153 15.71 -7.97 24.61
CA GLY A 153 16.86 -7.84 25.50
C GLY A 153 18.19 -8.20 24.85
N LEU A 154 18.39 -7.92 23.56
CA LEU A 154 19.56 -8.39 22.82
C LEU A 154 20.85 -7.63 23.21
N ASN A 155 21.94 -8.39 23.33
CA ASN A 155 23.27 -7.88 23.62
C ASN A 155 23.85 -7.06 22.47
N GLU A 156 24.88 -6.25 22.75
CA GLU A 156 25.54 -5.41 21.74
C GLU A 156 26.14 -6.21 20.59
N ASN A 157 26.49 -7.47 20.85
CA ASN A 157 27.16 -8.37 19.92
C ASN A 157 26.19 -9.10 18.97
N GLN A 158 24.90 -9.06 19.27
CA GLN A 158 23.87 -9.70 18.45
C GLN A 158 23.37 -8.73 17.38
N ILE A 159 23.15 -9.22 16.17
CA ILE A 159 22.64 -8.43 15.03
C ILE A 159 21.47 -9.12 14.33
N PHE A 160 20.61 -8.36 13.67
CA PHE A 160 19.53 -8.93 12.86
C PHE A 160 20.03 -9.31 11.47
N LYS A 161 19.79 -10.55 11.07
CA LYS A 161 20.13 -11.05 9.72
C LYS A 161 19.36 -10.27 8.65
N GLY A 162 20.09 -9.80 7.63
CA GLY A 162 19.50 -9.09 6.49
C GLY A 162 19.39 -7.56 6.65
N LEU A 163 19.85 -7.01 7.77
CA LEU A 163 20.13 -5.57 7.89
C LEU A 163 21.58 -5.27 7.48
N THR A 164 21.78 -4.11 6.85
CA THR A 164 23.12 -3.62 6.49
C THR A 164 23.63 -2.74 7.62
N TYR A 165 24.54 -3.30 8.42
CA TYR A 165 25.24 -2.56 9.45
C TYR A 165 26.53 -1.95 8.88
N LYS A 166 26.78 -0.66 9.14
CA LYS A 166 28.07 -0.03 8.87
C LYS A 166 29.00 -0.30 10.06
N SER A 167 30.28 -0.51 9.82
CA SER A 167 31.26 -0.65 10.91
C SER A 167 31.68 0.74 11.40
N LYS A 168 31.79 0.91 12.72
CA LYS A 168 32.36 2.08 13.39
C LYS A 168 33.46 1.62 14.35
N PRO A 169 34.54 2.39 14.53
CA PRO A 169 35.54 2.09 15.56
C PRO A 169 34.91 2.24 16.95
N LYS A 170 35.17 1.27 17.84
CA LYS A 170 34.68 1.27 19.23
C LYS A 170 35.26 2.47 19.98
N LYS A 171 34.41 3.29 20.59
CA LYS A 171 34.89 4.42 21.42
C LYS A 171 35.23 3.89 22.81
N PRO A 172 36.40 4.26 23.39
CA PRO A 172 36.75 3.82 24.73
C PRO A 172 35.73 4.35 25.74
N LYS A 173 35.24 3.49 26.63
CA LYS A 173 34.53 3.93 27.84
C LYS A 173 35.53 4.67 28.72
N LYS A 174 35.08 5.72 29.41
CA LYS A 174 35.92 6.65 30.18
C LYS A 174 36.75 5.88 31.22
N GLY A 175 38.02 5.59 30.91
CA GLY A 175 38.97 4.90 31.81
C GLY A 175 39.57 3.57 31.31
N GLU A 176 39.24 3.06 30.13
CA GLU A 176 39.85 1.84 29.57
C GLU A 176 40.71 2.15 28.33
N GLU A 177 41.98 1.69 28.32
CA GLU A 177 42.82 1.66 27.13
C GLU A 177 42.35 0.57 26.17
N LEU A 178 42.04 0.93 24.92
CA LEU A 178 41.72 0.00 23.85
C LEU A 178 42.99 -0.74 23.43
N VAL A 179 43.13 -2.00 23.84
CA VAL A 179 44.28 -2.86 23.47
C VAL A 179 44.15 -3.43 22.05
N ILE A 180 42.96 -3.37 21.43
CA ILE A 180 42.68 -3.89 20.09
C ILE A 180 41.74 -2.92 19.37
N GLU A 181 41.94 -2.68 18.07
CA GLU A 181 40.98 -2.00 17.18
C GLU A 181 39.70 -2.84 17.06
N GLU A 182 38.87 -2.85 18.10
CA GLU A 182 37.56 -3.46 18.03
C GLU A 182 36.61 -2.56 17.23
N TRP A 183 35.92 -3.16 16.28
CA TRP A 183 34.91 -2.48 15.46
C TRP A 183 33.52 -2.84 15.98
N GLU A 184 32.69 -1.83 16.20
CA GLU A 184 31.27 -1.99 16.55
C GLU A 184 30.37 -1.74 15.35
N PHE A 185 29.24 -2.44 15.30
CA PHE A 185 28.21 -2.18 14.30
C PHE A 185 27.46 -0.89 14.63
N ASP A 186 27.34 0.01 13.65
CA ASP A 186 26.47 1.17 13.70
C ASP A 186 25.00 0.76 13.61
N LYS A 187 24.42 0.49 14.77
CA LYS A 187 23.02 0.08 14.92
C LYS A 187 22.04 1.24 14.70
N THR A 188 22.51 2.49 14.81
CA THR A 188 21.61 3.66 14.89
C THR A 188 20.88 3.96 13.59
N GLU A 189 21.50 3.71 12.43
CA GLU A 189 20.84 3.86 11.13
C GLU A 189 20.16 2.55 10.69
N ALA A 190 20.82 1.41 10.91
CA ALA A 190 20.31 0.11 10.46
C ALA A 190 19.00 -0.29 11.17
N GLU A 191 18.90 -0.04 12.47
CA GLU A 191 17.78 -0.49 13.29
C GLU A 191 16.60 0.50 13.35
N LYS A 192 16.73 1.69 12.74
CA LYS A 192 15.61 2.60 12.46
C LYS A 192 14.68 2.08 11.36
N LYS A 193 15.10 1.03 10.64
CA LYS A 193 14.26 0.42 9.61
C LYS A 193 12.99 -0.14 10.26
N VAL A 194 11.86 0.07 9.60
CA VAL A 194 10.57 -0.50 10.03
C VAL A 194 10.64 -2.03 9.92
N TRP A 195 10.39 -2.69 11.04
CA TRP A 195 10.31 -4.15 11.15
C TRP A 195 8.91 -4.63 10.78
N ILE A 196 7.87 -4.11 11.44
CA ILE A 196 6.46 -4.43 11.24
C ILE A 196 5.62 -3.15 11.32
N SER A 197 4.55 -3.09 10.53
CA SER A 197 3.56 -2.02 10.63
C SER A 197 2.15 -2.59 10.49
N LEU A 198 1.32 -2.38 11.52
CA LEU A 198 -0.09 -2.81 11.58
C LEU A 198 -0.98 -1.58 11.39
N LYS A 199 -1.12 -1.15 10.13
CA LYS A 199 -1.80 0.11 9.79
C LYS A 199 -3.31 0.02 9.98
N GLY A 200 -3.90 -1.12 9.65
CA GLY A 200 -5.32 -1.40 9.82
C GLY A 200 -5.69 -1.38 11.29
N HIS A 201 -4.97 -2.16 12.10
CA HIS A 201 -5.15 -2.19 13.54
C HIS A 201 -5.03 -0.79 14.17
N ALA A 202 -3.95 -0.05 13.88
CA ALA A 202 -3.75 1.28 14.46
C ALA A 202 -4.80 2.30 14.02
N LYS A 203 -5.21 2.29 12.74
CA LYS A 203 -6.26 3.20 12.25
C LYS A 203 -7.61 2.92 12.89
N LEU A 204 -7.97 1.65 13.07
CA LEU A 204 -9.19 1.28 13.77
C LEU A 204 -9.12 1.64 15.25
N LYS A 205 -7.98 1.39 15.91
CA LYS A 205 -7.77 1.78 17.31
C LYS A 205 -7.89 3.29 17.52
N ASN A 206 -7.31 4.09 16.63
CA ASN A 206 -7.42 5.55 16.70
C ASN A 206 -8.84 6.05 16.42
N ALA A 207 -9.63 5.34 15.62
CA ALA A 207 -11.00 5.74 15.29
C ALA A 207 -12.02 5.32 16.37
N LEU A 208 -11.82 4.16 17.00
CA LEU A 208 -12.76 3.56 17.95
C LEU A 208 -12.39 3.82 19.42
N SER A 209 -11.13 4.13 19.72
CA SER A 209 -10.60 4.36 21.06
C SER A 209 -11.05 3.29 22.07
N ASP A 210 -11.96 3.61 22.99
CA ASP A 210 -12.40 2.71 24.07
C ASP A 210 -13.30 1.55 23.58
N GLU A 211 -14.00 1.71 22.45
CA GLU A 211 -14.86 0.68 21.86
C GLU A 211 -14.07 -0.37 21.07
N PHE A 212 -12.76 -0.15 20.89
CA PHE A 212 -11.91 -0.97 20.04
C PHE A 212 -11.80 -2.41 20.50
N ASP A 213 -11.57 -2.65 21.79
CA ASP A 213 -11.35 -4.00 22.31
C ASP A 213 -12.64 -4.86 22.22
N ALA A 214 -13.79 -4.23 22.49
CA ALA A 214 -15.10 -4.85 22.28
C ALA A 214 -15.35 -5.17 20.79
N PHE A 215 -14.97 -4.25 19.89
CA PHE A 215 -15.12 -4.45 18.45
C PHE A 215 -14.24 -5.58 17.91
N ILE A 216 -12.97 -5.67 18.35
CA ILE A 216 -12.01 -6.68 17.90
C ILE A 216 -12.31 -8.07 18.46
N SER A 217 -13.13 -8.17 19.52
CA SER A 217 -13.61 -9.46 20.02
C SER A 217 -14.31 -10.28 18.93
N ASP A 218 -14.96 -9.61 17.97
CA ASP A 218 -15.50 -10.22 16.76
C ASP A 218 -14.62 -9.90 15.54
N ILE A 219 -13.58 -10.73 15.36
CA ILE A 219 -12.61 -10.58 14.26
C ILE A 219 -13.28 -10.70 12.88
N ASP A 220 -14.38 -11.46 12.78
CA ASP A 220 -15.12 -11.68 11.55
C ASP A 220 -15.82 -10.42 11.10
N LYS A 221 -16.51 -9.75 12.03
CA LYS A 221 -17.08 -8.43 11.77
C LYS A 221 -16.00 -7.40 11.43
N ALA A 222 -14.88 -7.39 12.16
CA ALA A 222 -13.79 -6.44 11.89
C ALA A 222 -13.21 -6.61 10.48
N ASP A 223 -12.98 -7.84 10.04
CA ASP A 223 -12.46 -8.12 8.70
C ASP A 223 -13.46 -7.75 7.58
N GLU A 224 -14.77 -8.00 7.78
CA GLU A 224 -15.80 -7.59 6.82
C GLU A 224 -15.95 -6.06 6.74
N VAL A 225 -15.87 -5.35 7.87
CA VAL A 225 -15.85 -3.87 7.90
C VAL A 225 -14.66 -3.34 7.09
N ILE A 226 -13.46 -3.88 7.30
CA ILE A 226 -12.27 -3.46 6.55
C ILE A 226 -12.42 -3.77 5.06
N LYS A 227 -13.02 -4.91 4.71
CA LYS A 227 -13.32 -5.28 3.32
C LYS A 227 -14.24 -4.25 2.65
N ILE A 228 -15.31 -3.81 3.32
CA ILE A 228 -16.17 -2.73 2.83
C ILE A 228 -15.38 -1.42 2.66
N LEU A 229 -14.62 -1.00 3.67
CA LEU A 229 -13.80 0.22 3.63
C LEU A 229 -12.71 0.19 2.55
N THR A 230 -12.31 -1.00 2.13
CA THR A 230 -11.36 -1.22 1.03
C THR A 230 -12.06 -1.18 -0.33
N TYR A 231 -13.20 -1.86 -0.48
CA TYR A 231 -13.95 -1.99 -1.75
C TYR A 231 -14.65 -0.70 -2.18
N TYR A 232 -15.20 0.06 -1.24
CA TYR A 232 -15.95 1.27 -1.52
C TYR A 232 -15.09 2.50 -1.20
N LYS A 233 -15.08 3.47 -2.11
CA LYS A 233 -14.34 4.75 -1.93
C LYS A 233 -15.24 5.90 -1.58
N ASP A 234 -16.48 5.86 -2.07
CA ASP A 234 -17.52 6.82 -1.75
C ASP A 234 -17.99 6.68 -0.29
N GLN A 235 -18.14 7.81 0.41
CA GLN A 235 -18.48 7.83 1.83
C GLN A 235 -19.94 7.40 2.09
N MET A 236 -20.88 7.79 1.23
CA MET A 236 -22.29 7.40 1.37
C MET A 236 -22.46 5.90 1.15
N GLN A 237 -21.84 5.35 0.11
CA GLN A 237 -21.87 3.90 -0.12
C GLN A 237 -21.27 3.09 1.03
N LYS A 238 -20.17 3.56 1.64
CA LYS A 238 -19.60 2.92 2.83
C LYS A 238 -20.61 2.94 3.97
N ARG A 239 -21.19 4.10 4.26
CA ARG A 239 -22.18 4.27 5.33
C ARG A 239 -23.33 3.27 5.18
N ASP A 240 -23.95 3.22 4.01
CA ASP A 240 -25.10 2.33 3.71
C ASP A 240 -24.76 0.84 3.85
N LYS A 241 -23.52 0.45 3.54
CA LYS A 241 -23.06 -0.93 3.65
C LYS A 241 -22.65 -1.29 5.08
N LEU A 242 -22.04 -0.36 5.81
CA LEU A 242 -21.63 -0.55 7.20
C LEU A 242 -22.82 -0.61 8.15
N LEU A 243 -23.86 0.20 7.93
CA LEU A 243 -25.11 0.17 8.72
C LEU A 243 -25.82 -1.20 8.72
N LYS A 244 -25.46 -2.10 7.79
CA LYS A 244 -26.01 -3.47 7.73
C LYS A 244 -25.28 -4.45 8.65
N ILE A 245 -24.13 -4.06 9.18
CA ILE A 245 -23.21 -4.94 9.93
C ILE A 245 -22.97 -4.42 11.35
N ILE A 246 -22.90 -3.10 11.51
CA ILE A 246 -22.52 -2.43 12.75
C ILE A 246 -23.47 -1.27 13.09
N ASP A 247 -23.47 -0.89 14.36
CA ASP A 247 -24.30 0.20 14.89
C ASP A 247 -23.91 1.57 14.33
N ASN A 248 -24.88 2.48 14.26
CA ASN A 248 -24.71 3.80 13.65
C ASN A 248 -23.55 4.61 14.25
N ASP A 249 -23.36 4.54 15.57
CA ASP A 249 -22.28 5.25 16.26
C ASP A 249 -20.89 4.80 15.78
N LEU A 250 -20.72 3.49 15.54
CA LEU A 250 -19.50 2.94 14.97
C LEU A 250 -19.34 3.32 13.48
N VAL A 251 -20.44 3.37 12.72
CA VAL A 251 -20.40 3.78 11.31
C VAL A 251 -19.86 5.19 11.17
N GLU A 252 -20.34 6.14 11.98
CA GLU A 252 -19.92 7.56 11.93
C GLU A 252 -18.42 7.73 12.19
N LYS A 253 -17.82 6.88 13.03
CA LYS A 253 -16.38 6.90 13.29
C LYS A 253 -15.57 6.30 12.14
N LEU A 254 -16.13 5.33 11.41
CA LEU A 254 -15.37 4.48 10.47
C LEU A 254 -15.53 4.86 8.99
N TYR A 255 -16.64 5.48 8.56
CA TYR A 255 -16.92 5.70 7.13
C TYR A 255 -15.88 6.59 6.42
N SER A 256 -15.23 7.48 7.18
CA SER A 256 -14.18 8.38 6.67
C SER A 256 -12.90 7.62 6.31
N LEU A 257 -12.66 6.46 6.92
CA LEU A 257 -11.46 5.66 6.69
C LEU A 257 -11.46 5.04 5.28
N SER A 258 -10.28 4.91 4.69
CA SER A 258 -10.09 4.11 3.49
C SER A 258 -8.78 3.34 3.51
N PHE A 259 -8.85 2.12 2.99
CA PHE A 259 -7.73 1.20 2.88
C PHE A 259 -7.43 0.87 1.43
N GLN A 260 -6.21 0.38 1.17
CA GLN A 260 -5.74 0.01 -0.17
C GLN A 260 -5.05 -1.35 -0.08
N ASP A 261 -4.84 -1.94 -1.25
CA ASP A 261 -4.15 -3.22 -1.47
C ASP A 261 -4.83 -4.48 -0.92
N PHE A 262 -4.52 -5.59 -1.58
CA PHE A 262 -4.97 -6.93 -1.23
C PHE A 262 -3.78 -7.89 -1.12
N ASN A 263 -3.95 -8.93 -0.33
CA ASN A 263 -3.05 -10.09 -0.29
C ASN A 263 -3.30 -11.02 -1.48
N ASN A 264 -2.50 -12.08 -1.61
CA ASN A 264 -2.75 -13.12 -2.62
C ASN A 264 -3.75 -14.19 -2.17
N LEU A 265 -4.03 -14.26 -0.87
CA LEU A 265 -4.90 -15.24 -0.24
C LEU A 265 -6.21 -14.59 0.24
N SER A 266 -7.29 -15.35 0.30
CA SER A 266 -8.56 -14.94 0.93
C SER A 266 -8.45 -14.96 2.46
N ILE A 267 -9.40 -14.29 3.14
CA ILE A 267 -9.45 -14.25 4.61
C ILE A 267 -9.57 -15.68 5.17
N LYS A 268 -10.39 -16.51 4.53
CA LYS A 268 -10.55 -17.93 4.89
C LYS A 268 -9.21 -18.69 4.86
N ALA A 269 -8.49 -18.63 3.73
CA ALA A 269 -7.18 -19.30 3.62
C ALA A 269 -6.16 -18.74 4.61
N ILE A 270 -6.16 -17.43 4.80
CA ILE A 270 -5.26 -16.76 5.76
C ILE A 270 -5.48 -17.28 7.17
N ARG A 271 -6.73 -17.36 7.64
CA ARG A 271 -7.05 -17.83 9.00
C ARG A 271 -6.67 -19.29 9.21
N THR A 272 -6.95 -20.15 8.24
CA THR A 272 -6.57 -21.56 8.30
C THR A 272 -5.05 -21.70 8.51
N ILE A 273 -4.25 -21.02 7.70
CA ILE A 273 -2.78 -21.11 7.80
C ILE A 273 -2.28 -20.42 9.08
N TYR A 274 -2.82 -19.25 9.41
CA TYR A 274 -2.44 -18.48 10.59
C TYR A 274 -2.66 -19.28 11.89
N ASN A 275 -3.82 -19.91 12.05
CA ASN A 275 -4.12 -20.70 13.24
C ASN A 275 -3.14 -21.87 13.39
N LEU A 276 -2.86 -22.59 12.29
CA LEU A 276 -1.88 -23.68 12.30
C LEU A 276 -0.48 -23.22 12.70
N MET A 277 -0.03 -22.08 12.15
CA MET A 277 1.26 -21.49 12.48
C MET A 277 1.35 -21.03 13.94
N ARG A 278 0.26 -20.45 14.48
CA ARG A 278 0.21 -19.95 15.86
C ARG A 278 0.11 -21.09 16.87
N GLU A 279 -0.77 -22.06 16.67
CA GLU A 279 -1.05 -23.13 17.63
C GLU A 279 0.07 -24.16 17.70
N ASN A 280 0.69 -24.47 16.56
CA ASN A 280 1.74 -25.50 16.49
C ASN A 280 3.16 -24.91 16.45
N THR A 281 3.31 -23.58 16.43
CA THR A 281 4.60 -22.89 16.30
C THR A 281 5.42 -23.39 15.09
N ILE A 282 4.72 -23.70 14.00
CA ILE A 282 5.31 -24.20 12.75
C ILE A 282 5.47 -23.09 11.71
N ARG A 283 6.40 -23.30 10.78
CA ARG A 283 6.66 -22.35 9.71
C ARG A 283 5.52 -22.33 8.68
N TYR A 284 5.50 -21.30 7.84
CA TYR A 284 4.53 -21.16 6.76
C TYR A 284 4.51 -22.36 5.80
N ASP A 285 5.69 -22.86 5.42
CA ASP A 285 5.83 -24.00 4.51
C ASP A 285 5.27 -25.30 5.13
N GLU A 286 5.55 -25.54 6.41
CA GLU A 286 5.04 -26.68 7.17
C GLU A 286 3.52 -26.58 7.37
N ALA A 287 3.02 -25.42 7.78
CA ALA A 287 1.59 -25.15 7.93
C ALA A 287 0.84 -25.35 6.61
N LEU A 288 1.44 -24.94 5.50
CA LEU A 288 0.86 -25.14 4.18
C LEU A 288 0.80 -26.62 3.82
N ILE A 289 1.89 -27.38 3.98
CA ILE A 289 1.92 -28.82 3.74
C ILE A 289 0.85 -29.53 4.58
N TYR A 290 0.84 -29.26 5.88
CA TYR A 290 -0.14 -29.84 6.81
C TYR A 290 -1.58 -29.53 6.38
N SER A 291 -1.87 -28.28 6.00
CA SER A 291 -3.21 -27.87 5.57
C SER A 291 -3.66 -28.55 4.27
N LEU A 292 -2.74 -28.87 3.37
CA LEU A 292 -3.03 -29.56 2.10
C LEU A 292 -3.19 -31.07 2.29
N GLU A 293 -2.42 -31.67 3.20
CA GLU A 293 -2.50 -33.09 3.53
C GLU A 293 -3.80 -33.41 4.29
N ASN A 294 -4.21 -32.53 5.20
CA ASN A 294 -5.43 -32.68 6.00
C ASN A 294 -6.69 -32.08 5.33
N ASN A 295 -6.62 -31.76 4.03
CA ASN A 295 -7.73 -31.20 3.23
C ASN A 295 -8.36 -29.91 3.82
N MET A 296 -7.62 -29.14 4.61
CA MET A 296 -8.06 -27.84 5.11
C MET A 296 -8.00 -26.76 4.02
N LEU A 297 -7.01 -26.85 3.13
CA LEU A 297 -6.95 -26.09 1.89
C LEU A 297 -7.19 -27.02 0.69
N PRO A 298 -7.94 -26.56 -0.32
CA PRO A 298 -8.12 -27.33 -1.54
C PRO A 298 -6.81 -27.46 -2.30
N LYS A 299 -6.54 -28.67 -2.82
CA LYS A 299 -5.40 -28.91 -3.69
C LYS A 299 -5.63 -28.21 -5.03
N LEU A 300 -4.58 -27.59 -5.56
CA LEU A 300 -4.60 -26.98 -6.89
C LEU A 300 -4.89 -28.07 -7.94
N GLN A 301 -5.98 -27.93 -8.69
CA GLN A 301 -6.34 -28.86 -9.75
C GLN A 301 -5.53 -28.59 -11.01
N ASN A 302 -4.35 -29.20 -11.11
CA ASN A 302 -3.58 -29.21 -12.35
C ASN A 302 -3.97 -30.44 -13.18
N GLN A 303 -5.12 -30.38 -13.84
CA GLN A 303 -5.52 -31.45 -14.76
C GLN A 303 -4.66 -31.41 -16.02
N LYS A 304 -3.88 -32.47 -16.25
CA LYS A 304 -3.13 -32.63 -17.49
C LYS A 304 -4.11 -32.97 -18.61
N SER A 305 -3.95 -32.29 -19.74
CA SER A 305 -4.71 -32.51 -20.96
C SER A 305 -3.77 -32.61 -22.14
N GLU A 306 -4.17 -33.36 -23.16
CA GLU A 306 -3.39 -33.51 -24.40
C GLU A 306 -3.27 -32.17 -25.15
N PHE A 307 -4.35 -31.39 -25.17
CA PHE A 307 -4.39 -30.07 -25.79
C PHE A 307 -4.44 -28.97 -24.74
N LEU A 308 -3.74 -27.86 -25.00
CA LEU A 308 -3.81 -26.69 -24.13
C LEU A 308 -5.25 -26.13 -24.11
N PRO A 309 -5.86 -25.99 -22.92
CA PRO A 309 -7.18 -25.40 -22.78
C PRO A 309 -7.15 -23.90 -23.15
N PRO A 310 -8.27 -23.31 -23.56
CA PRO A 310 -8.34 -21.87 -23.73
C PRO A 310 -8.21 -21.19 -22.36
N LEU A 311 -7.55 -20.03 -22.31
CA LEU A 311 -7.29 -19.31 -21.05
C LEU A 311 -8.56 -19.02 -20.22
N LYS A 312 -9.70 -18.79 -20.88
CA LYS A 312 -10.99 -18.54 -20.21
C LYS A 312 -11.50 -19.73 -19.38
N ASP A 313 -11.04 -20.95 -19.69
CA ASP A 313 -11.43 -22.17 -18.99
C ASP A 313 -10.36 -22.54 -17.92
N THR A 314 -9.44 -21.60 -17.63
CA THR A 314 -8.39 -21.76 -16.62
C THR A 314 -8.52 -20.67 -15.55
N ASP A 315 -7.95 -20.90 -14.37
CA ASP A 315 -7.94 -19.92 -13.27
C ASP A 315 -6.95 -18.75 -13.47
N ILE A 316 -6.32 -18.66 -14.65
CA ILE A 316 -5.32 -17.66 -14.97
C ILE A 316 -6.00 -16.34 -15.36
N ALA A 317 -6.05 -15.40 -14.43
CA ALA A 317 -6.61 -14.06 -14.65
C ALA A 317 -5.60 -13.11 -15.35
N ILE A 318 -5.70 -12.96 -16.67
CA ILE A 318 -4.96 -11.98 -17.47
C ILE A 318 -5.94 -10.96 -18.06
N LEU A 319 -5.76 -9.67 -17.75
CA LEU A 319 -6.62 -8.59 -18.26
C LEU A 319 -6.03 -7.86 -19.47
N ASN A 320 -4.73 -8.00 -19.73
CA ASN A 320 -4.09 -7.28 -20.81
C ASN A 320 -4.44 -7.92 -22.18
N PRO A 321 -5.15 -7.20 -23.08
CA PRO A 321 -5.63 -7.78 -24.35
C PRO A 321 -4.49 -8.21 -25.29
N THR A 322 -3.35 -7.54 -25.24
CA THR A 322 -2.16 -7.92 -26.04
C THR A 322 -1.59 -9.24 -25.54
N VAL A 323 -1.49 -9.40 -24.22
CA VAL A 323 -1.00 -10.63 -23.60
C VAL A 323 -1.98 -11.78 -23.87
N LEU A 324 -3.29 -11.56 -23.72
CA LEU A 324 -4.33 -12.53 -24.06
C LEU A 324 -4.22 -12.99 -25.52
N ARG A 325 -4.03 -12.06 -26.45
CA ARG A 325 -3.85 -12.38 -27.87
C ARG A 325 -2.60 -13.24 -28.10
N ALA A 326 -1.47 -12.89 -27.47
CA ALA A 326 -0.23 -13.65 -27.60
C ALA A 326 -0.41 -15.11 -27.14
N PHE A 327 -0.98 -15.33 -25.94
CA PHE A 327 -1.27 -16.67 -25.44
C PHE A 327 -2.29 -17.43 -26.30
N ALA A 328 -3.30 -16.76 -26.82
CA ALA A 328 -4.29 -17.37 -27.71
C ALA A 328 -3.66 -17.86 -29.02
N GLN A 329 -2.72 -17.09 -29.60
CA GLN A 329 -1.98 -17.49 -30.79
C GLN A 329 -1.00 -18.63 -30.49
N PHE A 330 -0.27 -18.53 -29.38
CA PHE A 330 0.61 -19.61 -28.91
C PHE A 330 -0.16 -20.92 -28.76
N ARG A 331 -1.32 -20.90 -28.10
CA ARG A 331 -2.20 -22.06 -27.94
C ARG A 331 -2.58 -22.69 -29.28
N LYS A 332 -2.94 -21.87 -30.28
CA LYS A 332 -3.31 -22.39 -31.62
C LYS A 332 -2.16 -23.14 -32.28
N VAL A 333 -0.96 -22.55 -32.24
CA VAL A 333 0.24 -23.16 -32.81
C VAL A 333 0.60 -24.44 -32.05
N ALA A 334 0.65 -24.38 -30.73
CA ALA A 334 0.95 -25.53 -29.88
C ALA A 334 -0.01 -26.70 -30.12
N ASN A 335 -1.33 -26.45 -30.12
CA ASN A 335 -2.32 -27.50 -30.35
C ASN A 335 -2.29 -28.04 -31.79
N ALA A 336 -1.95 -27.22 -32.79
CA ALA A 336 -1.78 -27.68 -34.17
C ALA A 336 -0.55 -28.60 -34.32
N LEU A 337 0.54 -28.27 -33.63
CA LEU A 337 1.73 -29.12 -33.60
C LEU A 337 1.46 -30.44 -32.87
N VAL A 338 0.77 -30.42 -31.72
CA VAL A 338 0.34 -31.64 -31.02
C VAL A 338 -0.52 -32.52 -31.93
N LYS A 339 -1.48 -31.91 -32.65
CA LYS A 339 -2.33 -32.66 -33.60
C LYS A 339 -1.54 -33.31 -34.73
N LYS A 340 -0.44 -32.69 -35.18
CA LYS A 340 0.36 -33.17 -36.31
C LYS A 340 1.43 -34.20 -35.92
N TYR A 341 2.03 -34.04 -34.75
CA TYR A 341 3.24 -34.79 -34.35
C TYR A 341 3.08 -35.55 -33.02
N GLY A 342 1.94 -35.43 -32.34
CA GLY A 342 1.72 -36.00 -31.00
C GLY A 342 2.18 -35.09 -29.86
N ALA A 343 2.02 -35.57 -28.62
CA ALA A 343 2.43 -34.84 -27.42
C ALA A 343 3.95 -34.64 -27.36
N PHE A 344 4.37 -33.48 -26.85
CA PHE A 344 5.79 -33.16 -26.69
C PHE A 344 6.38 -33.81 -25.43
N ASP A 345 7.63 -34.29 -25.50
CA ASP A 345 8.38 -34.68 -24.32
C ASP A 345 8.70 -33.46 -23.43
N LYS A 346 9.09 -32.35 -24.06
CA LYS A 346 9.48 -31.11 -23.40
C LYS A 346 9.10 -29.89 -24.24
N VAL A 347 8.76 -28.80 -23.56
CA VAL A 347 8.52 -27.49 -24.16
C VAL A 347 9.48 -26.49 -23.55
N HIS A 348 10.30 -25.86 -24.39
CA HIS A 348 11.31 -24.89 -23.95
C HIS A 348 10.76 -23.47 -24.16
N PHE A 349 10.70 -22.68 -23.11
CA PHE A 349 10.26 -21.28 -23.16
C PHE A 349 11.45 -20.35 -22.95
N GLU A 350 11.65 -19.41 -23.86
CA GLU A 350 12.53 -18.27 -23.64
C GLU A 350 11.82 -17.26 -22.72
N LEU A 351 12.48 -16.87 -21.62
CA LEU A 351 11.96 -15.91 -20.65
C LEU A 351 12.81 -14.65 -20.72
N ALA A 352 12.17 -13.49 -20.57
CA ALA A 352 12.85 -12.20 -20.41
C ALA A 352 13.46 -12.03 -19.00
N ARG A 353 14.10 -13.08 -18.47
CA ARG A 353 14.79 -13.08 -17.18
C ARG A 353 16.29 -13.03 -17.42
N GLU A 354 16.95 -12.14 -16.69
CA GLU A 354 18.40 -11.96 -16.78
C GLU A 354 19.12 -12.80 -15.73
N VAL A 355 20.21 -13.46 -16.14
CA VAL A 355 21.16 -14.08 -15.21
C VAL A 355 22.17 -13.02 -14.80
N ASN A 356 22.01 -12.49 -13.58
CA ASN A 356 22.83 -11.40 -13.08
C ASN A 356 24.02 -11.90 -12.26
N THR A 357 25.19 -11.30 -12.47
CA THR A 357 26.38 -11.53 -11.63
C THR A 357 26.21 -10.90 -10.24
N LYS A 358 27.03 -11.30 -9.27
CA LYS A 358 27.02 -10.72 -7.91
C LYS A 358 27.18 -9.19 -7.94
N ASP A 359 28.05 -8.67 -8.80
CA ASP A 359 28.29 -7.24 -8.94
C ASP A 359 27.10 -6.51 -9.56
N GLN A 360 26.44 -7.09 -10.55
CA GLN A 360 25.20 -6.54 -11.12
C GLN A 360 24.09 -6.49 -10.06
N ILE A 361 23.91 -7.57 -9.30
CA ILE A 361 22.94 -7.62 -8.19
C ILE A 361 23.24 -6.53 -7.16
N LYS A 362 24.52 -6.32 -6.82
CA LYS A 362 24.94 -5.26 -5.89
C LYS A 362 24.59 -3.87 -6.44
N ARG A 363 24.97 -3.56 -7.69
CA ARG A 363 24.64 -2.28 -8.34
C ARG A 363 23.14 -2.04 -8.41
N ILE A 364 22.35 -3.07 -8.69
CA ILE A 364 20.87 -2.98 -8.69
C ILE A 364 20.36 -2.64 -7.29
N LYS A 365 20.85 -3.31 -6.24
CA LYS A 365 20.48 -3.01 -4.85
C LYS A 365 20.84 -1.58 -4.44
N ASP A 366 22.04 -1.13 -4.80
CA ASP A 366 22.51 0.23 -4.50
C ASP A 366 21.64 1.28 -5.22
N SER A 367 21.29 1.04 -6.49
CA SER A 367 20.38 1.91 -7.24
C SER A 367 18.96 1.92 -6.65
N GLN A 368 18.43 0.76 -6.24
CA GLN A 368 17.13 0.67 -5.57
C GLN A 368 17.12 1.44 -4.25
N TYR A 369 18.19 1.32 -3.45
CA TYR A 369 18.34 2.07 -2.21
C TYR A 369 18.38 3.58 -2.45
N LYS A 370 19.14 4.04 -3.45
CA LYS A 370 19.19 5.45 -3.85
C LYS A 370 17.80 5.96 -4.27
N ASN A 371 17.09 5.21 -5.11
CA ASN A 371 15.74 5.56 -5.55
C ASN A 371 14.73 5.60 -4.39
N GLU A 372 14.83 4.69 -3.42
CA GLU A 372 13.99 4.72 -2.22
C GLU A 372 14.26 5.96 -1.37
N LYS A 373 15.54 6.32 -1.20
CA LYS A 373 15.95 7.52 -0.46
C LYS A 373 15.42 8.79 -1.12
N GLU A 374 15.64 8.97 -2.41
CA GLU A 374 15.14 10.12 -3.18
C GLU A 374 13.61 10.23 -3.09
N ARG A 375 12.88 9.11 -3.15
CA ARG A 375 11.41 9.11 -2.97
C ARG A 375 10.98 9.60 -1.60
N LYS A 376 11.71 9.25 -0.54
CA LYS A 376 11.43 9.72 0.83
C LYS A 376 11.68 11.22 0.94
N GLU A 377 12.82 11.70 0.46
CA GLU A 377 13.19 13.12 0.48
C GLU A 377 12.21 13.99 -0.33
N VAL A 378 11.60 13.46 -1.40
CA VAL A 378 10.53 14.15 -2.14
C VAL A 378 9.21 14.12 -1.38
N ALA A 379 8.86 12.99 -0.76
CA ALA A 379 7.64 12.90 0.04
C ALA A 379 7.68 13.85 1.25
N GLU A 380 8.84 13.99 1.90
CA GLU A 380 9.06 14.95 2.99
C GLU A 380 8.91 16.39 2.47
N TRP A 381 9.59 16.74 1.37
CA TRP A 381 9.45 18.05 0.74
C TRP A 381 8.01 18.38 0.33
N LEU A 382 7.25 17.40 -0.18
CA LEU A 382 5.84 17.58 -0.52
C LEU A 382 4.99 17.88 0.72
N ASN A 383 5.21 17.15 1.82
CA ASN A 383 4.49 17.38 3.06
C ASN A 383 4.81 18.76 3.66
N GLU A 384 6.05 19.21 3.57
CA GLU A 384 6.48 20.53 4.06
C GLU A 384 5.88 21.68 3.25
N ASN A 385 5.83 21.56 1.92
CA ASN A 385 5.45 22.66 1.02
C ASN A 385 3.96 22.65 0.62
N PHE A 386 3.28 21.51 0.73
CA PHE A 386 1.90 21.32 0.27
C PHE A 386 1.05 20.59 1.32
N SER A 387 1.24 20.95 2.59
CA SER A 387 0.51 20.36 3.72
C SER A 387 -1.01 20.33 3.46
N GLY A 388 -1.61 19.15 3.61
CA GLY A 388 -3.03 18.91 3.37
C GLY A 388 -3.39 18.28 2.00
N GLN A 389 -2.44 18.12 1.08
CA GLN A 389 -2.67 17.41 -0.19
C GLN A 389 -1.94 16.05 -0.20
N GLU A 390 -2.66 14.93 -0.41
CA GLU A 390 -2.05 13.60 -0.59
C GLU A 390 -1.39 13.47 -1.98
N ILE A 391 -0.29 14.19 -2.21
CA ILE A 391 0.45 14.13 -3.46
C ILE A 391 1.46 12.98 -3.40
N LYS A 392 1.31 11.98 -4.29
CA LYS A 392 2.28 10.90 -4.40
C LYS A 392 3.52 11.36 -5.21
N PRO A 393 4.74 11.07 -4.77
CA PRO A 393 5.96 11.40 -5.52
C PRO A 393 5.97 10.66 -6.86
N ASN A 394 6.16 11.40 -7.96
CA ASN A 394 6.25 10.85 -9.31
C ASN A 394 7.40 11.52 -10.08
N LYS A 395 7.85 10.91 -11.19
CA LYS A 395 9.02 11.36 -11.98
C LYS A 395 8.97 12.85 -12.37
N LYS A 396 7.77 13.40 -12.64
CA LYS A 396 7.60 14.82 -13.00
C LYS A 396 7.76 15.75 -11.79
N ILE A 397 7.37 15.28 -10.61
CA ILE A 397 7.57 16.01 -9.35
C ILE A 397 9.04 16.04 -8.96
N PHE A 398 9.80 14.96 -9.19
CA PHE A 398 11.27 14.97 -9.02
C PHE A 398 11.91 16.11 -9.83
N SER A 399 11.62 16.17 -11.13
CA SER A 399 12.14 17.25 -11.98
C SER A 399 11.67 18.65 -11.56
N LYS A 400 10.49 18.76 -10.93
CA LYS A 400 9.97 20.05 -10.43
C LYS A 400 10.70 20.46 -9.15
N LYS A 401 10.96 19.55 -8.21
CA LYS A 401 11.77 19.79 -7.01
C LYS A 401 13.17 20.26 -7.39
N ASP A 402 13.83 19.52 -8.29
CA ASP A 402 15.17 19.86 -8.77
C ASP A 402 15.18 21.27 -9.38
N TYR A 403 14.22 21.57 -10.26
CA TYR A 403 14.08 22.90 -10.86
C TYR A 403 13.83 24.03 -9.83
N THR A 404 12.99 23.79 -8.82
CA THR A 404 12.74 24.78 -7.76
C THR A 404 13.95 25.00 -6.86
N MET A 405 14.72 23.94 -6.58
CA MET A 405 15.94 24.04 -5.77
C MET A 405 17.04 24.80 -6.52
N THR A 406 17.26 24.50 -7.80
CA THR A 406 18.24 25.24 -8.63
C THR A 406 17.90 26.72 -8.74
N LYS A 407 16.62 27.07 -8.86
CA LYS A 407 16.19 28.49 -8.87
C LYS A 407 16.41 29.19 -7.53
N MET A 408 16.23 28.50 -6.40
CA MET A 408 16.48 29.09 -5.08
C MET A 408 17.99 29.34 -4.87
N GLU A 409 18.85 28.45 -5.36
CA GLU A 409 20.30 28.64 -5.37
C GLU A 409 20.71 29.82 -6.27
N ASP A 410 20.13 29.96 -7.46
CA ASP A 410 20.39 31.09 -8.37
C ASP A 410 19.97 32.44 -7.76
N VAL A 411 18.85 32.50 -7.04
CA VAL A 411 18.39 33.71 -6.35
C VAL A 411 19.31 34.07 -5.17
N HIS A 412 19.77 33.09 -4.39
CA HIS A 412 20.75 33.35 -3.32
C HIS A 412 22.11 33.83 -3.85
N THR A 413 22.51 33.36 -5.03
CA THR A 413 23.76 33.78 -5.68
C THR A 413 23.66 35.20 -6.27
N GLN A 414 22.46 35.66 -6.64
CA GLN A 414 22.21 37.03 -7.10
C GLN A 414 22.05 38.05 -5.97
N VAL A 415 21.61 37.63 -4.77
CA VAL A 415 21.51 38.50 -3.59
C VAL A 415 22.86 38.64 -2.86
N SER A 416 23.81 37.75 -3.14
CA SER A 416 25.18 37.77 -2.55
C SER A 416 26.23 38.45 -3.45
N ARG A 417 25.82 39.06 -4.56
CA ARG A 417 26.63 39.94 -5.42
C ARG A 417 26.04 41.35 -5.37
#